data_AF-A0A926CGD4-F1
#
_entry.id   AF-A0A926CGD4-F1
#
_cell.length_a   1.000
_cell.length_b   1.000
_cell.length_c   1.000
_cell.angle_alpha   90.00
_cell.angle_beta   90.00
_cell.angle_gamma   90.00
#
_symmetry.space_group_name_H-M   'P 1'
#
loop_
_entity.id
_entity.type
_entity.pdbx_description
1 polymer ?
#
loop_
_entity_poly.entity_id
_entity_poly.type
_entity_poly.pdbx_seq_one_letter_code
_entity_poly.pdbx_strand_id
1 'polypeptide(L)'
;PVQLAWIAGLFACAGVFFVAGVSILTVVSFTSIQSAQQIASDLDQNGVIAQGLIIDHWHDSSNDTTIYYLAYQYGGSAIKQSVRWWTYRTRRIGEHVNVRYLASNPLMARLEDIR
;
A
#
# COMPACT_ATOMS: atom_id res chain seq x y z
N PRO A 1 40.29 -46.22 33.52
CA PRO A 1 40.34 -45.04 32.61
C PRO A 1 39.72 -45.37 31.26
N VAL A 2 38.39 -45.26 31.20
CA VAL A 2 37.54 -45.57 30.04
C VAL A 2 36.64 -44.36 29.82
N GLN A 3 36.27 -44.12 28.56
CA GLN A 3 35.17 -43.27 28.07
C GLN A 3 35.51 -41.81 27.74
N LEU A 4 35.98 -41.60 26.49
CA LEU A 4 35.73 -40.40 25.68
C LEU A 4 35.55 -40.85 24.22
N ALA A 5 34.56 -41.72 24.02
CA ALA A 5 33.92 -41.95 22.72
C ALA A 5 32.58 -41.18 22.73
N TRP A 6 31.99 -40.96 21.55
CA TRP A 6 30.84 -40.07 21.27
C TRP A 6 31.25 -38.59 21.38
N ILE A 7 31.54 -37.83 20.32
CA ILE A 7 30.83 -37.67 19.05
C ILE A 7 31.87 -37.25 18.00
N ALA A 8 32.35 -38.21 17.21
CA ALA A 8 33.09 -37.94 16.00
C ALA A 8 32.08 -37.70 14.86
N GLY A 9 32.18 -36.54 14.23
CA GLY A 9 32.01 -36.31 12.80
C GLY A 9 30.69 -36.74 12.14
N LEU A 10 29.94 -35.76 11.65
CA LEU A 10 29.68 -35.69 10.21
C LEU A 10 29.24 -34.26 9.82
N PHE A 11 30.02 -33.67 8.92
CA PHE A 11 29.66 -32.50 8.13
C PHE A 11 28.30 -32.71 7.44
N ALA A 12 27.46 -31.69 7.43
CA ALA A 12 26.71 -31.22 6.25
C ALA A 12 25.74 -30.11 6.68
N CYS A 13 25.44 -29.19 5.77
CA CYS A 13 24.25 -28.31 5.81
C CYS A 13 24.30 -26.97 6.58
N ALA A 14 25.45 -26.49 7.09
CA ALA A 14 25.50 -25.13 7.65
C ALA A 14 25.67 -24.01 6.58
N GLY A 15 25.96 -24.36 5.32
CA GLY A 15 26.35 -23.38 4.29
C GLY A 15 25.36 -23.11 3.14
N VAL A 16 24.23 -23.84 3.05
CA VAL A 16 23.37 -23.78 1.84
C VAL A 16 21.95 -23.26 2.11
N PHE A 17 21.55 -23.07 3.37
CA PHE A 17 20.20 -22.61 3.68
C PHE A 17 20.00 -21.09 3.71
N PHE A 18 21.06 -20.29 3.55
CA PHE A 18 20.93 -18.82 3.62
C PHE A 18 20.53 -18.12 2.30
N VAL A 19 20.61 -18.79 1.16
CA VAL A 19 20.33 -18.15 -0.15
C VAL A 19 18.86 -18.33 -0.59
N ALA A 20 18.18 -19.37 -0.10
CA ALA A 20 16.79 -19.64 -0.49
C ALA A 20 15.76 -18.78 0.26
N GLY A 21 16.03 -18.37 1.51
CA GLY A 21 15.09 -17.59 2.32
C GLY A 21 14.98 -16.11 1.92
N VAL A 22 16.06 -15.51 1.43
CA VAL A 22 16.08 -14.09 1.03
C VAL A 22 15.38 -13.87 -0.32
N SER A 23 15.33 -14.90 -1.16
CA SER A 23 14.79 -14.81 -2.52
C SER A 23 13.26 -14.70 -2.59
N ILE A 24 12.53 -15.16 -1.57
CA ILE A 24 11.06 -15.23 -1.62
C ILE A 24 10.41 -13.91 -1.17
N LEU A 25 11.05 -13.15 -0.28
CA LEU A 25 10.51 -11.87 0.21
C LEU A 25 10.60 -10.73 -0.82
N THR A 26 11.53 -10.80 -1.78
CA THR A 26 11.66 -9.77 -2.81
C THR A 26 10.62 -9.92 -3.93
N VAL A 27 10.26 -11.14 -4.32
CA VAL A 27 9.37 -11.37 -5.47
C VAL A 27 7.93 -10.93 -5.19
N VAL A 28 7.41 -11.17 -3.98
CA VAL A 28 6.03 -10.77 -3.61
C VAL A 28 5.89 -9.25 -3.50
N SER A 29 6.98 -8.55 -3.17
CA SER A 29 7.01 -7.09 -3.08
C SER A 29 7.04 -6.43 -4.47
N PHE A 30 7.57 -7.09 -5.50
CA PHE A 30 7.72 -6.49 -6.83
C PHE A 30 6.41 -6.45 -7.64
N THR A 31 5.54 -7.46 -7.51
CA THR A 31 4.30 -7.54 -8.31
C THR A 31 3.23 -6.53 -7.86
N SER A 32 3.15 -6.24 -6.56
CA SER A 32 2.21 -5.26 -6.00
C SER A 32 2.61 -3.81 -6.26
N ILE A 33 3.90 -3.52 -6.39
CA ILE A 33 4.40 -2.18 -6.74
C ILE A 33 4.14 -1.85 -8.21
N GLN A 34 4.32 -2.82 -9.10
CA GLN A 34 4.09 -2.61 -10.54
C GLN A 34 2.62 -2.27 -10.84
N SER A 35 1.67 -2.93 -10.19
CA SER A 35 0.24 -2.64 -10.41
C SER A 35 -0.15 -1.25 -9.91
N ALA A 36 0.37 -0.81 -8.77
CA ALA A 36 0.12 0.55 -8.26
C ALA A 36 0.69 1.64 -9.18
N GLN A 37 1.88 1.42 -9.75
CA GLN A 37 2.50 2.35 -10.69
C GLN A 37 1.74 2.41 -12.02
N GLN A 38 1.28 1.27 -12.53
CA GLN A 38 0.45 1.21 -13.74
C GLN A 38 -0.87 1.96 -13.54
N ILE A 39 -1.56 1.74 -12.42
CA ILE A 39 -2.81 2.44 -12.10
C ILE A 39 -2.59 3.94 -11.97
N ALA A 40 -1.48 4.37 -11.34
CA ALA A 40 -1.15 5.78 -11.22
C ALA A 40 -0.89 6.43 -12.59
N SER A 41 -0.12 5.75 -13.46
CA SER A 41 0.15 6.22 -14.82
C SER A 41 -1.11 6.26 -15.68
N ASP A 42 -1.99 5.26 -15.55
CA ASP A 42 -3.23 5.21 -16.30
C ASP A 42 -4.19 6.32 -15.85
N LEU A 43 -4.28 6.59 -14.54
CA LEU A 43 -5.02 7.73 -14.01
C LEU A 43 -4.45 9.06 -14.53
N ASP A 44 -3.13 9.21 -14.62
CA ASP A 44 -2.51 10.44 -15.13
C ASP A 44 -2.84 10.69 -16.60
N GLN A 45 -2.89 9.63 -17.43
CA GLN A 45 -3.12 9.75 -18.87
C GLN A 45 -4.60 9.78 -19.25
N ASN A 46 -5.41 8.94 -18.62
CA ASN A 46 -6.80 8.66 -19.00
C ASN A 46 -7.82 9.04 -17.91
N GLY A 47 -7.35 9.55 -16.77
CA GLY A 47 -8.21 9.89 -15.65
C GLY A 47 -9.09 11.10 -15.94
N VAL A 48 -10.38 10.96 -15.64
CA VAL A 48 -11.38 12.03 -15.68
C VAL A 48 -11.57 12.57 -14.26
N ILE A 49 -11.87 13.86 -14.14
CA ILE A 49 -12.12 14.51 -12.86
C ILE A 49 -13.62 14.58 -12.60
N ALA A 50 -14.04 14.13 -11.42
CA ALA A 50 -15.38 14.33 -10.89
C ALA A 50 -15.31 15.00 -9.52
N GLN A 51 -16.43 15.58 -9.08
CA GLN A 51 -16.58 16.03 -7.71
C GLN A 51 -17.02 14.87 -6.82
N GLY A 52 -16.38 14.78 -5.65
CA GLY A 52 -16.76 13.90 -4.57
C GLY A 52 -16.98 14.67 -3.27
N LEU A 53 -17.48 13.99 -2.26
CA LEU A 53 -17.76 14.51 -0.93
C LEU A 53 -17.01 13.68 0.10
N ILE A 54 -16.28 14.31 1.01
CA ILE A 54 -15.66 13.59 2.13
C ILE A 54 -16.75 13.19 3.12
N ILE A 55 -16.82 11.90 3.44
CA ILE A 55 -17.84 11.34 4.34
C ILE A 55 -17.24 10.93 5.68
N ASP A 56 -15.95 10.61 5.74
CA ASP A 56 -15.28 10.21 6.98
C ASP A 56 -13.75 10.35 6.86
N HIS A 57 -13.07 10.36 8.00
CA HIS A 57 -11.62 10.28 8.08
C HIS A 57 -11.15 9.69 9.41
N TRP A 58 -10.08 8.89 9.38
CA TRP A 58 -9.47 8.32 10.58
C TRP A 58 -7.99 8.08 10.34
N HIS A 59 -7.29 7.73 11.40
CA HIS A 59 -5.89 7.34 11.29
C HIS A 59 -5.63 6.10 12.13
N ASP A 60 -4.76 5.25 11.62
CA ASP A 60 -4.26 4.08 12.34
C ASP A 60 -2.81 4.38 12.71
N SER A 61 -2.53 4.44 14.02
CA SER A 61 -1.18 4.60 14.55
C SER A 61 -0.70 3.27 15.10
N SER A 62 0.37 2.72 14.51
CA SER A 62 1.00 1.47 14.97
C SER A 62 2.51 1.66 15.03
N ASN A 63 3.10 1.33 16.18
CA ASN A 63 4.51 1.59 16.52
C ASN A 63 4.87 3.07 16.26
N ASP A 64 5.66 3.34 15.21
CA ASP A 64 6.15 4.67 14.82
C ASP A 64 5.54 5.18 13.52
N THR A 65 4.55 4.49 12.96
CA THR A 65 3.91 4.88 11.69
C THR A 65 2.44 5.18 11.90
N THR A 66 2.04 6.39 11.50
CA THR A 66 0.62 6.77 11.39
C THR A 66 0.21 6.78 9.93
N ILE A 67 -0.80 5.99 9.60
CA ILE A 67 -1.43 5.99 8.28
C ILE A 67 -2.73 6.78 8.39
N TYR A 68 -2.87 7.79 7.55
CA TYR A 68 -4.05 8.64 7.50
C TYR A 68 -4.97 8.20 6.37
N TYR A 69 -6.26 8.05 6.67
CA TYR A 69 -7.27 7.61 5.72
C TYR A 69 -8.36 8.68 5.56
N LEU A 70 -8.77 8.89 4.30
CA LEU A 70 -9.98 9.63 3.96
C LEU A 70 -10.95 8.65 3.29
N ALA A 71 -12.23 8.75 3.65
CA ALA A 71 -13.32 8.16 2.91
C ALA A 71 -14.11 9.26 2.20
N TYR A 72 -14.37 9.08 0.92
CA TYR A 72 -15.12 10.02 0.11
C TYR A 72 -16.08 9.29 -0.83
N GLN A 73 -17.18 9.96 -1.17
CA GLN A 73 -18.20 9.46 -2.09
C GLN A 73 -18.20 10.25 -3.39
N TYR A 74 -18.24 9.57 -4.53
CA TYR A 74 -18.50 10.17 -5.85
C TYR A 74 -19.22 9.15 -6.73
N GLY A 75 -20.10 9.63 -7.62
CA GLY A 75 -20.84 8.75 -8.54
C GLY A 75 -21.65 7.65 -7.82
N GLY A 76 -22.05 7.86 -6.57
CA GLY A 76 -22.76 6.89 -5.73
C GLY A 76 -21.87 5.89 -4.98
N SER A 77 -20.57 5.81 -5.29
CA SER A 77 -19.62 4.88 -4.67
C SER A 77 -18.82 5.54 -3.56
N ALA A 78 -18.64 4.84 -2.44
CA ALA A 78 -17.76 5.25 -1.36
C ALA A 78 -16.39 4.58 -1.50
N ILE A 79 -15.31 5.37 -1.51
CA ILE A 79 -13.94 4.92 -1.64
C ILE A 79 -13.14 5.33 -0.41
N LYS A 80 -12.32 4.40 0.09
CA LYS A 80 -11.31 4.63 1.13
C LYS A 80 -9.95 4.78 0.46
N GLN A 81 -9.21 5.83 0.81
CA GLN A 81 -7.85 6.04 0.33
C GLN A 81 -6.92 6.46 1.46
N SER A 82 -5.68 5.95 1.45
CA SER A 82 -4.62 6.50 2.29
C SER A 82 -4.08 7.80 1.69
N VAL A 83 -3.86 8.80 2.53
CA VAL A 83 -3.40 10.13 2.10
C VAL A 83 -2.23 10.59 2.95
N ARG A 84 -1.56 11.65 2.47
CA ARG A 84 -0.52 12.33 3.25
C ARG A 84 -1.15 13.09 4.42
N TRP A 85 -0.38 13.26 5.50
CA TRP A 85 -0.78 14.03 6.68
C TRP A 85 -1.36 15.41 6.34
N TRP A 86 -0.73 16.14 5.42
CA TRP A 86 -1.19 17.48 5.01
C TRP A 86 -2.64 17.42 4.49
N THR A 87 -2.93 16.51 3.56
CA THR A 87 -4.26 16.33 2.96
C THR A 87 -5.26 15.88 4.02
N TYR A 88 -4.88 14.98 4.93
CA TYR A 88 -5.74 14.57 6.03
C TYR A 88 -6.12 15.72 6.95
N ARG A 89 -5.15 16.59 7.30
CA ARG A 89 -5.34 17.67 8.25
C ARG A 89 -6.19 18.81 7.71
N THR A 90 -6.12 19.09 6.41
CA THR A 90 -6.78 20.26 5.81
C THR A 90 -8.16 19.98 5.27
N ARG A 91 -8.49 18.71 5.07
CA ARG A 91 -9.77 18.29 4.55
C ARG A 91 -10.76 17.97 5.67
N ARG A 92 -12.01 18.41 5.49
CA ARG A 92 -13.09 18.22 6.48
C ARG A 92 -14.18 17.31 5.94
N ILE A 93 -14.88 16.62 6.85
CA ILE A 93 -16.10 15.89 6.50
C ILE A 93 -17.14 16.88 5.98
N GLY A 94 -17.81 16.52 4.88
CA GLY A 94 -18.76 17.37 4.16
C GLY A 94 -18.11 18.31 3.14
N GLU A 95 -16.79 18.30 3.00
CA GLU A 95 -16.08 19.10 1.99
C GLU A 95 -16.13 18.43 0.62
N HIS A 96 -16.29 19.25 -0.43
CA HIS A 96 -16.20 18.79 -1.80
C HIS A 96 -14.72 18.66 -2.23
N VAL A 97 -14.40 17.57 -2.90
CA VAL A 97 -13.06 17.25 -3.36
C VAL A 97 -13.07 16.84 -4.83
N ASN A 98 -11.97 17.12 -5.52
CA ASN A 98 -11.77 16.61 -6.87
C ASN A 98 -11.25 15.17 -6.78
N VAL A 99 -11.92 14.27 -7.47
CA VAL A 99 -11.57 12.86 -7.57
C VAL A 99 -11.22 12.58 -9.01
N ARG A 100 -10.00 12.09 -9.24
CA ARG A 100 -9.58 11.58 -10.54
C ARG A 100 -9.86 10.08 -10.59
N TYR A 101 -10.60 9.63 -11.58
CA TYR A 101 -10.98 8.23 -11.74
C TYR A 101 -10.84 7.77 -13.20
N LEU A 102 -10.71 6.46 -13.41
CA LEU A 102 -10.73 5.88 -14.75
C LEU A 102 -12.17 5.66 -15.21
N ALA A 103 -12.54 6.20 -16.37
CA ALA A 103 -13.88 5.99 -16.93
C ALA A 103 -14.16 4.50 -17.24
N SER A 104 -13.12 3.73 -17.58
CA SER A 104 -13.18 2.29 -17.80
C SER A 104 -13.41 1.48 -16.51
N ASN A 105 -12.96 2.00 -15.37
CA ASN A 105 -13.14 1.37 -14.06
C ASN A 105 -13.30 2.45 -12.98
N PRO A 106 -14.56 2.81 -12.64
CA PRO A 106 -14.82 3.87 -11.68
C PRO A 106 -14.26 3.59 -10.29
N LEU A 107 -13.95 2.34 -9.92
CA LEU A 107 -13.37 2.02 -8.60
C LEU A 107 -11.88 2.38 -8.52
N MET A 108 -11.21 2.54 -9.66
CA MET A 108 -9.85 3.07 -9.72
C MET A 108 -9.93 4.59 -9.67
N ALA A 109 -9.86 5.13 -8.46
CA ALA A 109 -9.90 6.55 -8.22
C ALA A 109 -8.90 6.98 -7.16
N ARG A 110 -8.51 8.25 -7.26
CA ARG A 110 -7.67 8.93 -6.29
C ARG A 110 -8.17 10.36 -6.08
N LEU A 111 -7.98 10.88 -4.88
CA LEU A 111 -8.09 12.31 -4.62
C LEU A 111 -7.04 13.06 -5.45
N GLU A 112 -7.50 14.10 -6.15
CA GLU A 112 -6.62 15.02 -6.86
C GLU A 112 -6.20 16.12 -5.87
N ASP A 113 -4.89 16.23 -5.61
CA ASP A 113 -4.37 17.30 -4.77
C ASP A 113 -4.31 18.59 -5.59
N ILE A 114 -4.91 19.66 -5.09
CA ILE A 114 -4.86 20.98 -5.73
C ILE A 114 -3.50 21.56 -5.36
N ARG A 115 -2.50 21.40 -6.24
CA ARG A 115 -1.18 22.02 -6.11
C ARG A 115 -1.24 23.53 -6.28
#